data_AF-A0A1E3WED2-F1
#
_entry.id   AF-A0A1E3WED2-F1
#
_cell.length_a   1.000
_cell.length_b   1.000
_cell.length_c   1.000
_cell.angle_alpha   90.00
_cell.angle_beta   90.00
_cell.angle_gamma   90.00
#
_symmetry.space_group_name_H-M   'P 1'
#
loop_
_entity.id
_entity.type
_entity.pdbx_description
1 polymer ?
#
loop_
_entity_poly.entity_id
_entity_poly.type
_entity_poly.pdbx_seq_one_letter_code
_entity_poly.pdbx_strand_id
1 'polypeptide(L)'
;MKKITAPIVQKNHFVWRLDHADIGHLKKLFLGADWDNTAKLDAPWGIGNPFLVYQAIPAAARYRFLLENSELIVSGITYGPVCLGQTATFAVKDQFWVYFVDPKDDVSVLEPKLGLETWETFMDRSIFGNDAYEAAYGAALKKLRPKGYTIDAIWNGARKDPNAWLTVLRHESNVSVMKGRQGGIPRTQWLMNYSGFERIYYDTVANFEYWSGDIPKLETLVFFNYLRQEFEDNFLLLLPEDERQKIREKWTQGIGQIALALEPFAGEEQPTQVKTDKHDPLLSLVDDIQAHMGEAVSGPPDRLNPHEKPDVSLNAPIESFDGWIEAASLLTQTRDYKFPRYLPSVILLKLTDGDEARVYSLIANRVYASQDTILFQDGQALPHLYTMSIYPTVIGGFPNYFMEMNLRQAGDFLRGLREVQSLADWNALRDRYGILRNDARLWATYDWFTEWNTRHRGIEAGYLDLSYYDLFDSVY
;
A
#
# COMPACT_ATOMS: atom_id res chain seq x y z
N MET A 1 16.41 20.80 -19.63
CA MET A 1 16.51 19.32 -19.51
C MET A 1 17.92 18.95 -19.09
N LYS A 2 18.10 18.13 -18.06
CA LYS A 2 19.41 17.61 -17.64
C LYS A 2 19.52 16.16 -18.12
N LYS A 3 20.63 15.81 -18.77
CA LYS A 3 20.89 14.42 -19.18
C LYS A 3 21.05 13.57 -17.92
N ILE A 4 20.37 12.42 -17.86
CA ILE A 4 20.61 11.40 -16.84
C ILE A 4 21.93 10.69 -17.21
N THR A 5 22.93 10.78 -16.34
CA THR A 5 24.27 10.22 -16.55
C THR A 5 24.63 9.09 -15.58
N ALA A 6 23.78 8.86 -14.58
CA ALA A 6 23.94 7.76 -13.63
C ALA A 6 22.95 6.64 -13.96
N PRO A 7 23.28 5.37 -13.64
CA PRO A 7 22.33 4.28 -13.67
C PRO A 7 21.11 4.59 -12.81
N ILE A 8 19.92 4.26 -13.32
CA ILE A 8 18.65 4.42 -12.61
C ILE A 8 18.49 3.22 -11.68
N VAL A 9 18.29 3.44 -10.38
CA VAL A 9 18.03 2.38 -9.39
C VAL A 9 16.52 2.32 -9.15
N GLN A 10 15.94 1.12 -9.10
CA GLN A 10 14.49 0.94 -9.02
C GLN A 10 13.87 1.61 -7.77
N LYS A 11 14.58 1.61 -6.62
CA LYS A 11 14.07 2.17 -5.36
C LYS A 11 13.79 3.68 -5.43
N ASN A 12 14.59 4.45 -6.15
CA ASN A 12 14.46 5.91 -6.19
C ASN A 12 13.97 6.41 -7.55
N HIS A 13 13.32 5.52 -8.32
CA HIS A 13 12.86 5.80 -9.66
C HIS A 13 11.34 5.66 -9.75
N PHE A 14 10.68 6.81 -9.85
CA PHE A 14 9.27 6.91 -10.16
C PHE A 14 9.10 8.01 -11.22
N VAL A 15 8.21 7.78 -12.18
CA VAL A 15 8.12 8.61 -13.38
C VAL A 15 6.76 9.26 -13.46
N TRP A 16 6.73 10.58 -13.35
CA TRP A 16 5.55 11.35 -13.74
C TRP A 16 5.59 11.60 -15.24
N ARG A 17 4.68 10.96 -15.99
CA ARG A 17 4.53 11.22 -17.42
C ARG A 17 3.56 12.38 -17.59
N LEU A 18 3.96 13.34 -18.43
CA LEU A 18 3.17 14.50 -18.78
C LEU A 18 3.19 14.68 -20.29
N ASP A 19 2.03 14.60 -20.92
CA ASP A 19 1.82 14.93 -22.32
C ASP A 19 1.00 16.21 -22.51
N HIS A 20 0.69 16.54 -23.77
CA HIS A 20 -0.08 17.75 -24.07
C HIS A 20 -1.54 17.67 -23.60
N ALA A 21 -2.13 16.48 -23.53
CA ALA A 21 -3.47 16.28 -22.99
C ALA A 21 -3.46 16.46 -21.47
N ASP A 22 -2.45 15.93 -20.77
CA ASP A 22 -2.26 16.13 -19.32
C ASP A 22 -2.13 17.62 -18.98
N ILE A 23 -1.30 18.35 -19.72
CA ILE A 23 -1.15 19.81 -19.54
C ILE A 23 -2.48 20.53 -19.81
N GLY A 24 -3.22 20.13 -20.85
CA GLY A 24 -4.54 20.68 -21.15
C GLY A 24 -5.54 20.44 -20.02
N HIS A 25 -5.53 19.23 -19.45
CA HIS A 25 -6.35 18.85 -18.30
C HIS A 25 -5.99 19.65 -17.05
N LEU A 26 -4.71 19.75 -16.70
CA LEU A 26 -4.25 20.55 -15.55
C LEU A 26 -4.62 22.03 -15.69
N LYS A 27 -4.51 22.61 -16.90
CA LYS A 27 -4.97 23.98 -17.17
C LYS A 27 -6.47 24.12 -16.95
N LYS A 28 -7.27 23.16 -17.42
CA LYS A 28 -8.72 23.18 -17.18
C LYS A 28 -9.04 23.06 -15.70
N LEU A 29 -8.35 22.16 -14.99
CA LEU A 29 -8.56 21.89 -13.57
C LEU A 29 -8.22 23.10 -12.70
N PHE A 30 -7.07 23.73 -12.93
CA PHE A 30 -6.57 24.81 -12.08
C PHE A 30 -6.82 26.22 -12.61
N LEU A 31 -6.94 26.42 -13.93
CA LEU A 31 -7.15 27.76 -14.53
C LEU A 31 -8.54 27.95 -15.11
N GLY A 32 -9.33 26.87 -15.23
CA GLY A 32 -10.70 26.92 -15.74
C GLY A 32 -11.78 27.08 -14.66
N ALA A 33 -11.42 26.98 -13.38
CA ALA A 33 -12.33 27.20 -12.26
C ALA A 33 -12.38 28.70 -11.89
N ASP A 34 -13.57 29.21 -11.57
CA ASP A 34 -13.76 30.55 -11.00
C ASP A 34 -13.26 30.56 -9.55
N TRP A 35 -11.98 30.83 -9.37
CA TRP A 35 -11.38 31.18 -8.10
C TRP A 35 -10.55 32.45 -8.26
N ASP A 36 -10.20 33.09 -7.15
CA ASP A 36 -9.37 34.30 -7.18
C ASP A 36 -7.95 33.98 -7.66
N ASN A 37 -7.79 33.90 -8.99
CA ASN A 37 -6.51 33.64 -9.65
C ASN A 37 -5.54 34.83 -9.54
N THR A 38 -5.96 35.93 -8.90
CA THR A 38 -5.12 37.07 -8.55
C THR A 38 -4.61 37.01 -7.11
N ALA A 39 -5.11 36.05 -6.31
CA ALA A 39 -4.60 35.79 -4.97
C ALA A 39 -3.10 35.50 -5.04
N LYS A 40 -2.33 36.24 -4.24
CA LYS A 40 -0.88 36.00 -4.13
C LYS A 40 -0.65 34.71 -3.38
N LEU A 41 -0.32 33.65 -4.13
CA LEU A 41 0.20 32.41 -3.58
C LEU A 41 1.69 32.61 -3.28
N ASP A 42 1.99 33.17 -2.10
CA ASP A 42 3.36 33.32 -1.64
C ASP A 42 3.77 32.04 -0.90
N ALA A 43 4.20 31.02 -1.66
CA ALA A 43 4.71 29.78 -1.07
C ALA A 43 6.10 30.05 -0.48
N PRO A 44 6.27 30.08 0.86
CA PRO A 44 7.58 30.35 1.44
C PRO A 44 8.56 29.22 1.11
N TRP A 45 9.84 29.57 1.01
CA TRP A 45 10.94 28.61 0.81
C TRP A 45 11.09 27.59 1.95
N GLY A 46 10.47 27.84 3.11
CA GLY A 46 10.31 26.88 4.21
C GLY A 46 8.82 26.66 4.47
N ILE A 47 8.31 25.51 4.05
CA ILE A 47 6.91 25.23 3.75
C ILE A 47 6.00 25.48 4.96
N GLY A 48 5.06 26.43 4.80
CA GLY A 48 4.04 26.77 5.79
C GLY A 48 2.80 25.88 5.69
N ASN A 49 1.71 26.29 6.35
CA ASN A 49 0.45 25.54 6.30
C ASN A 49 -0.23 25.62 4.92
N PRO A 50 -0.36 24.52 4.17
CA PRO A 50 -0.92 24.53 2.81
C PRO A 50 -2.41 24.86 2.77
N PHE A 51 -3.15 24.59 3.84
CA PHE A 51 -4.56 24.96 3.95
C PHE A 51 -4.76 26.48 4.05
N LEU A 52 -3.72 27.23 4.42
CA LEU A 52 -3.70 28.70 4.34
C LEU A 52 -3.10 29.21 3.03
N VAL A 53 -1.90 28.72 2.68
CA VAL A 53 -1.13 29.20 1.51
C VAL A 53 -1.91 29.02 0.21
N TYR A 54 -2.56 27.86 0.06
CA TYR A 54 -3.29 27.50 -1.16
C TYR A 54 -4.81 27.60 -1.00
N GLN A 55 -5.31 28.28 0.03
CA GLN A 55 -6.75 28.38 0.31
C GLN A 55 -7.57 28.96 -0.85
N ALA A 56 -6.95 29.81 -1.68
CA ALA A 56 -7.59 30.40 -2.85
C ALA A 56 -7.87 29.35 -3.94
N ILE A 57 -7.08 28.28 -4.01
CA ILE A 57 -7.29 27.18 -4.96
C ILE A 57 -8.41 26.27 -4.42
N PRO A 58 -9.48 26.00 -5.20
CA PRO A 58 -10.57 25.16 -4.75
C PRO A 58 -10.09 23.80 -4.24
N ALA A 59 -10.53 23.40 -3.05
CA ALA A 59 -10.19 22.11 -2.43
C ALA A 59 -10.51 20.93 -3.37
N ALA A 60 -11.66 20.97 -4.05
CA ALA A 60 -12.03 19.95 -5.04
C ALA A 60 -11.03 19.85 -6.21
N ALA A 61 -10.43 20.96 -6.65
CA ALA A 61 -9.42 20.95 -7.71
C ALA A 61 -8.09 20.39 -7.22
N ARG A 62 -7.66 20.78 -6.01
CA ARG A 62 -6.46 20.22 -5.35
C ARG A 62 -6.62 18.72 -5.14
N TYR A 63 -7.76 18.28 -4.61
CA TYR A 63 -8.01 16.87 -4.37
C TYR A 63 -8.08 16.07 -5.68
N ARG A 64 -8.76 16.59 -6.71
CA ARG A 64 -8.83 15.94 -8.03
C ARG A 64 -7.43 15.67 -8.60
N PHE A 65 -6.50 16.61 -8.44
CA PHE A 65 -5.10 16.41 -8.82
C PHE A 65 -4.45 15.27 -8.02
N LEU A 66 -4.67 15.21 -6.70
CA LEU A 66 -4.15 14.12 -5.87
C LEU A 66 -4.73 12.77 -6.29
N LEU A 67 -6.04 12.71 -6.56
CA LEU A 67 -6.77 11.51 -6.96
C LEU A 67 -6.27 10.93 -8.30
N GLU A 68 -6.17 11.77 -9.33
CA GLU A 68 -5.76 11.35 -10.68
C GLU A 68 -4.26 10.99 -10.76
N ASN A 69 -3.48 11.38 -9.75
CA ASN A 69 -2.05 11.08 -9.62
C ASN A 69 -1.76 10.26 -8.35
N SER A 70 -2.74 9.54 -7.80
CA SER A 70 -2.64 8.97 -6.46
C SER A 70 -1.50 7.95 -6.35
N GLU A 71 -1.34 7.06 -7.35
CA GLU A 71 -0.24 6.10 -7.37
C GLU A 71 1.11 6.81 -7.36
N LEU A 72 1.28 7.86 -8.18
CA LEU A 72 2.51 8.64 -8.25
C LEU A 72 2.82 9.31 -6.91
N ILE A 73 1.82 9.91 -6.27
CA ILE A 73 1.98 10.67 -5.03
C ILE A 73 2.30 9.72 -3.87
N VAL A 74 1.56 8.61 -3.75
CA VAL A 74 1.85 7.57 -2.76
C VAL A 74 3.21 6.91 -3.05
N SER A 75 3.55 6.69 -4.32
CA SER A 75 4.90 6.27 -4.74
C SER A 75 5.97 7.27 -4.27
N GLY A 76 5.73 8.58 -4.39
CA GLY A 76 6.63 9.64 -3.91
C GLY A 76 6.85 9.61 -2.39
N ILE A 77 5.81 9.28 -1.61
CA ILE A 77 5.92 9.04 -0.16
C ILE A 77 6.83 7.83 0.09
N THR A 78 6.57 6.72 -0.59
CA THR A 78 7.21 5.41 -0.34
C THR A 78 8.64 5.26 -0.87
N TYR A 79 8.97 5.99 -1.93
CA TYR A 79 10.33 6.09 -2.49
C TYR A 79 11.11 7.28 -1.92
N GLY A 80 10.43 8.14 -1.15
CA GLY A 80 11.02 9.28 -0.47
C GLY A 80 11.92 8.89 0.71
N PRO A 81 12.68 9.86 1.23
CA PRO A 81 13.64 9.63 2.31
C PRO A 81 13.00 9.22 3.63
N VAL A 82 11.71 9.53 3.83
CA VAL A 82 10.93 9.08 4.99
C VAL A 82 10.93 7.56 5.11
N CYS A 83 10.86 6.84 3.99
CA CYS A 83 10.89 5.39 3.92
C CYS A 83 12.30 4.82 3.64
N LEU A 84 13.37 5.54 4.03
CA LEU A 84 14.73 5.00 4.08
C LEU A 84 14.98 4.39 5.47
N GLY A 85 14.70 3.11 5.61
CA GLY A 85 14.86 2.36 6.86
C GLY A 85 13.54 1.79 7.39
N GLN A 86 13.62 0.88 8.35
CA GLN A 86 12.45 0.14 8.84
C GLN A 86 11.53 0.97 9.73
N THR A 87 12.05 1.98 10.45
CA THR A 87 11.31 2.72 11.48
C THR A 87 10.04 3.38 10.93
N ALA A 88 10.13 4.19 9.88
CA ALA A 88 8.96 4.85 9.30
C ALA A 88 8.08 3.89 8.49
N THR A 89 8.68 2.91 7.81
CA THR A 89 7.90 1.93 7.03
C THR A 89 7.05 1.00 7.92
N PHE A 90 7.41 0.86 9.20
CA PHE A 90 6.61 0.09 10.15
C PHE A 90 5.31 0.78 10.55
N ALA A 91 5.11 2.05 10.19
CA ALA A 91 3.85 2.75 10.39
C ALA A 91 2.69 2.12 9.59
N VAL A 92 2.99 1.30 8.57
CA VAL A 92 2.01 0.65 7.71
C VAL A 92 2.08 -0.87 7.79
N LYS A 93 0.98 -1.52 7.44
CA LYS A 93 0.86 -2.98 7.36
C LYS A 93 1.49 -3.49 6.05
N ASP A 94 1.93 -4.74 6.03
CA ASP A 94 2.64 -5.34 4.88
C ASP A 94 1.82 -5.37 3.59
N GLN A 95 0.49 -5.42 3.70
CA GLN A 95 -0.41 -5.39 2.55
C GLN A 95 -1.72 -4.68 2.93
N PHE A 96 -2.11 -3.67 2.16
CA PHE A 96 -3.40 -3.00 2.28
C PHE A 96 -3.84 -2.40 0.95
N TRP A 97 -5.15 -2.16 0.82
CA TRP A 97 -5.71 -1.41 -0.29
C TRP A 97 -6.06 0.00 0.14
N VAL A 98 -5.94 0.93 -0.80
CA VAL A 98 -6.27 2.34 -0.60
C VAL A 98 -7.35 2.74 -1.60
N TYR A 99 -8.43 3.31 -1.06
CA TYR A 99 -9.50 3.98 -1.77
C TYR A 99 -9.54 5.45 -1.36
N PHE A 100 -10.35 6.22 -2.08
CA PHE A 100 -10.49 7.65 -1.84
C PHE A 100 -11.95 8.04 -1.75
N VAL A 101 -12.26 9.04 -0.94
CA VAL A 101 -13.61 9.61 -0.88
C VAL A 101 -13.85 10.42 -2.17
N ASP A 102 -15.05 10.34 -2.75
CA ASP A 102 -15.41 11.19 -3.89
C ASP A 102 -15.45 12.65 -3.44
N PRO A 103 -14.82 13.60 -4.17
CA PRO A 103 -14.85 15.02 -3.78
C PRO A 103 -16.24 15.61 -3.56
N LYS A 104 -17.30 15.04 -4.17
CA LYS A 104 -18.70 15.47 -3.95
C LYS A 104 -19.23 15.03 -2.57
N ASP A 105 -18.64 13.98 -2.01
CA ASP A 105 -19.02 13.34 -0.76
C ASP A 105 -18.10 13.61 0.41
N ASP A 106 -16.90 14.09 0.12
CA ASP A 106 -15.87 14.37 1.10
C ASP A 106 -16.16 15.64 1.90
N VAL A 107 -16.42 15.49 3.20
CA VAL A 107 -16.67 16.61 4.11
C VAL A 107 -15.47 17.55 4.23
N SER A 108 -14.25 17.07 4.04
CA SER A 108 -13.04 17.89 4.02
C SER A 108 -12.85 18.67 2.72
N VAL A 109 -13.55 18.30 1.64
CA VAL A 109 -13.67 19.14 0.44
C VAL A 109 -14.77 20.19 0.62
N LEU A 110 -15.89 19.80 1.24
CA LEU A 110 -17.06 20.66 1.44
C LEU A 110 -16.84 21.73 2.51
N GLU A 111 -16.07 21.43 3.56
CA GLU A 111 -15.70 22.35 4.64
C GLU A 111 -14.17 22.36 4.87
N PRO A 112 -13.35 22.82 3.92
CA PRO A 112 -11.90 22.56 3.87
C PRO A 112 -11.06 23.19 4.97
N LYS A 113 -11.67 24.02 5.82
CA LYS A 113 -10.97 24.62 6.96
C LYS A 113 -10.77 23.61 8.08
N LEU A 114 -11.78 22.82 8.47
CA LEU A 114 -11.78 21.83 9.58
C LEU A 114 -10.83 22.12 10.77
N GLY A 115 -10.59 23.37 11.13
CA GLY A 115 -9.54 23.78 12.08
C GLY A 115 -8.08 23.69 11.57
N LEU A 116 -7.83 23.06 10.42
CA LEU A 116 -6.53 22.93 9.72
C LEU A 116 -5.88 24.25 9.30
N GLU A 117 -6.46 25.41 9.63
CA GLU A 117 -5.88 26.72 9.39
C GLU A 117 -4.72 27.05 10.33
N THR A 118 -4.50 26.29 11.40
CA THR A 118 -3.36 26.43 12.33
C THR A 118 -2.35 25.32 12.13
N TRP A 119 -1.08 25.55 12.51
CA TRP A 119 -0.05 24.50 12.42
C TRP A 119 -0.35 23.35 13.38
N GLU A 120 -0.84 23.67 14.57
CA GLU A 120 -1.18 22.72 15.61
C GLU A 120 -2.25 21.74 15.12
N THR A 121 -3.34 22.20 14.51
CA THR A 121 -4.39 21.29 14.02
C THR A 121 -4.01 20.61 12.70
N PHE A 122 -3.21 21.27 11.86
CA PHE A 122 -2.71 20.68 10.62
C PHE A 122 -1.74 19.51 10.89
N MET A 123 -0.81 19.68 11.84
CA MET A 123 0.31 18.79 12.15
C MET A 123 0.50 18.62 13.67
N ASP A 124 -0.54 18.19 14.39
CA ASP A 124 -0.40 17.90 15.83
C ASP A 124 0.42 16.62 16.01
N ARG A 125 1.71 16.79 16.30
CA ARG A 125 2.62 15.67 16.56
C ARG A 125 2.73 15.31 18.05
N SER A 126 1.85 15.84 18.89
CA SER A 126 1.80 15.53 20.32
C SER A 126 1.16 14.15 20.58
N ILE A 127 1.29 13.65 21.81
CA ILE A 127 0.70 12.36 22.23
C ILE A 127 -0.83 12.36 22.31
N PHE A 128 -1.46 13.53 22.36
CA PHE A 128 -2.92 13.70 22.30
C PHE A 128 -3.39 14.02 20.86
N GLY A 129 -2.45 14.35 19.97
CA GLY A 129 -2.57 14.25 18.52
C GLY A 129 -3.82 14.86 17.87
N ASN A 130 -4.39 14.10 16.93
CA ASN A 130 -5.37 14.51 15.91
C ASN A 130 -6.75 14.94 16.47
N ASP A 131 -6.94 14.99 17.79
CA ASP A 131 -8.24 15.16 18.48
C ASP A 131 -9.06 16.35 17.98
N ALA A 132 -8.43 17.52 17.84
CA ALA A 132 -9.12 18.74 17.43
C ALA A 132 -9.67 18.64 16.01
N TYR A 133 -8.89 18.02 15.11
CA TYR A 133 -9.31 17.76 13.74
C TYR A 133 -10.40 16.68 13.71
N GLU A 134 -10.23 15.56 14.42
CA GLU A 134 -11.22 14.47 14.47
C GLU A 134 -12.58 14.95 15.00
N ALA A 135 -12.57 15.83 16.02
CA ALA A 135 -13.78 16.45 16.53
C ALA A 135 -14.47 17.34 15.47
N ALA A 136 -13.70 18.14 14.73
CA ALA A 136 -14.21 18.99 13.66
C ALA A 136 -14.73 18.16 12.47
N TYR A 137 -14.00 17.13 12.06
CA TYR A 137 -14.37 16.21 11.00
C TYR A 137 -15.63 15.41 11.37
N GLY A 138 -15.72 14.89 12.60
CA GLY A 138 -16.91 14.22 13.13
C GLY A 138 -18.14 15.13 13.19
N ALA A 139 -17.96 16.41 13.54
CA ALA A 139 -19.05 17.40 13.50
C ALA A 139 -19.51 17.68 12.06
N ALA A 140 -18.58 17.81 11.11
CA ALA A 140 -18.88 17.99 9.69
C ALA A 140 -19.58 16.76 9.10
N LEU A 141 -19.14 15.54 9.45
CA LEU A 141 -19.81 14.29 9.13
C LEU A 141 -21.26 14.27 9.61
N LYS A 142 -21.52 14.63 10.87
CA LYS A 142 -22.89 14.67 11.43
C LYS A 142 -23.78 15.68 10.71
N LYS A 143 -23.22 16.83 10.33
CA LYS A 143 -23.93 17.91 9.62
C LYS A 143 -24.21 17.57 8.16
N LEU A 144 -23.20 17.11 7.43
CA LEU A 144 -23.24 16.95 5.97
C LEU A 144 -23.61 15.54 5.51
N ARG A 145 -23.37 14.52 6.35
CA ARG A 145 -23.68 13.11 6.09
C ARG A 145 -24.40 12.48 7.30
N PRO A 146 -25.56 13.01 7.73
CA PRO A 146 -26.27 12.51 8.92
C PRO A 146 -26.75 11.05 8.79
N LYS A 147 -26.86 10.52 7.56
CA LYS A 147 -27.21 9.13 7.28
C LYS A 147 -25.97 8.26 6.98
N GLY A 148 -24.77 8.82 7.12
CA GLY A 148 -23.50 8.21 6.72
C GLY A 148 -23.35 8.01 5.21
N TYR A 149 -22.26 7.35 4.85
CA TYR A 149 -21.87 7.15 3.46
C TYR A 149 -22.71 6.08 2.75
N THR A 150 -22.83 6.26 1.43
CA THR A 150 -23.27 5.22 0.49
C THR A 150 -22.03 4.71 -0.27
N ILE A 151 -22.16 3.64 -1.05
CA ILE A 151 -21.06 3.17 -1.90
C ILE A 151 -20.58 4.24 -2.90
N ASP A 152 -21.48 5.14 -3.33
CA ASP A 152 -21.18 6.24 -4.25
C ASP A 152 -20.27 7.33 -3.65
N ALA A 153 -20.03 7.28 -2.34
CA ALA A 153 -19.08 8.15 -1.66
C ALA A 153 -17.63 7.71 -1.87
N ILE A 154 -17.37 6.52 -2.43
CA ILE A 154 -16.04 6.10 -2.83
C ILE A 154 -15.81 6.58 -4.27
N TRP A 155 -14.72 7.32 -4.48
CA TRP A 155 -14.35 7.79 -5.80
C TRP A 155 -14.01 6.63 -6.72
N ASN A 156 -14.77 6.47 -7.80
CA ASN A 156 -14.60 5.33 -8.71
C ASN A 156 -13.77 5.62 -9.96
N GLY A 157 -13.09 6.77 -10.04
CA GLY A 157 -12.30 7.12 -11.22
C GLY A 157 -13.12 7.22 -12.51
N ALA A 158 -14.42 7.52 -12.40
CA ALA A 158 -15.38 7.41 -13.51
C ALA A 158 -15.36 6.02 -14.19
N ARG A 159 -15.02 4.98 -13.42
CA ARG A 159 -14.82 3.58 -13.85
C ARG A 159 -13.77 3.42 -14.95
N LYS A 160 -12.80 4.34 -15.01
CA LYS A 160 -11.76 4.38 -16.05
C LYS A 160 -10.37 4.70 -15.50
N ASP A 161 -10.27 5.50 -14.44
CA ASP A 161 -9.00 5.90 -13.85
C ASP A 161 -8.54 4.86 -12.81
N PRO A 162 -7.49 4.07 -13.10
CA PRO A 162 -7.01 3.04 -12.18
C PRO A 162 -6.35 3.62 -10.92
N ASN A 163 -6.11 4.94 -10.84
CA ASN A 163 -5.68 5.59 -9.60
C ASN A 163 -6.75 5.58 -8.49
N ALA A 164 -8.00 5.21 -8.79
CA ALA A 164 -9.07 5.13 -7.79
C ALA A 164 -8.93 3.94 -6.82
N TRP A 165 -8.07 2.97 -7.12
CA TRP A 165 -7.79 1.82 -6.25
C TRP A 165 -6.30 1.54 -6.28
N LEU A 166 -5.62 1.61 -5.14
CA LEU A 166 -4.22 1.23 -5.03
C LEU A 166 -4.04 -0.03 -4.17
N THR A 167 -3.06 -0.84 -4.53
CA THR A 167 -2.47 -1.87 -3.68
C THR A 167 -1.12 -1.39 -3.19
N VAL A 168 -0.94 -1.38 -1.87
CA VAL A 168 0.32 -0.99 -1.22
C VAL A 168 0.90 -2.20 -0.51
N LEU A 169 2.18 -2.47 -0.79
CA LEU A 169 2.94 -3.56 -0.20
C LEU A 169 4.13 -3.02 0.56
N ARG A 170 4.22 -3.28 1.86
CA ARG A 170 5.42 -3.03 2.63
C ARG A 170 6.21 -4.35 2.77
N HIS A 171 7.49 -4.29 2.45
CA HIS A 171 8.45 -5.38 2.59
C HIS A 171 9.72 -4.82 3.23
N GLU A 172 9.90 -5.12 4.51
CA GLU A 172 10.99 -4.58 5.33
C GLU A 172 11.02 -3.05 5.37
N SER A 173 12.11 -2.46 4.86
CA SER A 173 12.37 -1.02 4.75
C SER A 173 11.87 -0.43 3.43
N ASN A 174 11.00 -1.13 2.71
CA ASN A 174 10.53 -0.73 1.40
C ASN A 174 9.04 -0.86 1.27
N VAL A 175 8.50 -0.06 0.35
CA VAL A 175 7.10 -0.10 0.00
C VAL A 175 6.98 -0.05 -1.52
N SER A 176 5.97 -0.72 -2.07
CA SER A 176 5.63 -0.73 -3.48
C SER A 176 4.15 -0.42 -3.64
N VAL A 177 3.85 0.41 -4.64
CA VAL A 177 2.49 0.87 -4.93
C VAL A 177 2.11 0.38 -6.32
N MET A 178 0.91 -0.17 -6.45
CA MET A 178 0.34 -0.63 -7.72
C MET A 178 -1.09 -0.17 -7.82
N LYS A 179 -1.61 -0.10 -9.04
CA LYS A 179 -3.01 0.21 -9.30
C LYS A 179 -3.86 -1.06 -9.35
N GLY A 180 -5.12 -0.94 -8.96
CA GLY A 180 -6.10 -2.01 -8.91
C GLY A 180 -5.95 -2.95 -7.70
N ARG A 181 -6.82 -3.97 -7.67
CA ARG A 181 -6.88 -5.01 -6.63
C ARG A 181 -5.84 -6.08 -6.94
N GLN A 182 -4.68 -6.00 -6.31
CA GLN A 182 -3.63 -6.99 -6.50
C GLN A 182 -3.29 -7.65 -5.16
N GLY A 183 -2.85 -8.90 -5.23
CA GLY A 183 -2.36 -9.63 -4.08
C GLY A 183 -3.43 -10.30 -3.23
N GLY A 184 -4.68 -10.37 -3.70
CA GLY A 184 -5.83 -10.83 -2.92
C GLY A 184 -6.25 -9.85 -1.82
N ILE A 185 -7.29 -10.21 -1.06
CA ILE A 185 -7.97 -9.29 -0.13
C ILE A 185 -7.10 -9.08 1.12
N PRO A 186 -6.52 -7.88 1.31
CA PRO A 186 -5.66 -7.62 2.45
C PRO A 186 -6.48 -7.54 3.74
N ARG A 187 -5.78 -7.70 4.86
CA ARG A 187 -6.39 -7.61 6.19
C ARG A 187 -7.03 -6.25 6.43
N THR A 188 -6.43 -5.18 5.91
CA THR A 188 -6.82 -3.80 6.20
C THR A 188 -7.00 -2.98 4.95
N GLN A 189 -7.82 -1.94 5.08
CA GLN A 189 -8.35 -1.15 3.99
C GLN A 189 -8.32 0.31 4.43
N TRP A 190 -7.88 1.21 3.55
CA TRP A 190 -7.84 2.64 3.79
C TRP A 190 -8.86 3.36 2.92
N LEU A 191 -9.59 4.31 3.49
CA LEU A 191 -10.38 5.30 2.76
C LEU A 191 -9.82 6.69 3.06
N MET A 192 -9.04 7.23 2.13
CA MET A 192 -8.40 8.53 2.28
C MET A 192 -9.34 9.64 1.82
N ASN A 193 -9.66 10.57 2.71
CA ASN A 193 -10.29 11.85 2.38
C ASN A 193 -9.23 12.86 1.90
N TYR A 194 -9.67 14.05 1.50
CA TYR A 194 -8.83 15.11 0.97
C TYR A 194 -7.86 15.68 2.01
N SER A 195 -8.36 16.05 3.20
CA SER A 195 -7.51 16.57 4.27
C SER A 195 -6.41 15.59 4.65
N GLY A 196 -6.77 14.32 4.85
CA GLY A 196 -5.85 13.24 5.17
C GLY A 196 -4.81 12.99 4.09
N PHE A 197 -5.21 12.95 2.81
CA PHE A 197 -4.27 12.72 1.71
C PHE A 197 -3.30 13.90 1.53
N GLU A 198 -3.75 15.14 1.72
CA GLU A 198 -2.83 16.28 1.72
C GLU A 198 -1.90 16.23 2.94
N ARG A 199 -2.42 15.99 4.15
CA ARG A 199 -1.62 15.94 5.39
C ARG A 199 -0.52 14.88 5.34
N ILE A 200 -0.82 13.66 4.87
CA ILE A 200 0.22 12.62 4.77
C ILE A 200 1.32 13.01 3.77
N TYR A 201 0.97 13.66 2.64
CA TYR A 201 1.98 14.14 1.69
C TYR A 201 2.87 15.21 2.32
N TYR A 202 2.29 16.16 3.07
CA TYR A 202 3.09 17.18 3.72
C TYR A 202 3.95 16.61 4.85
N ASP A 203 3.44 15.68 5.64
CA ASP A 203 4.22 15.06 6.72
C ASP A 203 5.42 14.27 6.20
N THR A 204 5.24 13.55 5.11
CA THR A 204 6.21 12.54 4.66
C THR A 204 7.07 12.96 3.47
N VAL A 205 6.67 14.02 2.75
CA VAL A 205 7.39 14.52 1.56
C VAL A 205 7.76 15.98 1.72
N ALA A 206 6.77 16.87 1.85
CA ALA A 206 7.01 18.30 1.76
C ALA A 206 7.76 18.85 2.99
N ASN A 207 7.29 18.51 4.20
CA ASN A 207 7.86 18.95 5.48
C ASN A 207 8.79 17.90 6.11
N PHE A 208 9.09 16.81 5.39
CA PHE A 208 9.98 15.79 5.92
C PHE A 208 11.44 16.21 5.82
N GLU A 209 12.05 16.52 6.96
CA GLU A 209 13.44 16.93 7.05
C GLU A 209 14.36 15.72 7.18
N TYR A 210 14.75 15.09 6.07
CA TYR A 210 15.61 13.89 6.13
C TYR A 210 16.96 14.13 6.84
N TRP A 211 17.46 15.37 6.80
CA TRP A 211 18.70 15.82 7.42
C TRP A 211 18.56 16.14 8.92
N SER A 212 17.33 16.20 9.46
CA SER A 212 17.09 16.49 10.87
C SER A 212 17.52 15.33 11.77
N GLY A 213 17.62 15.64 13.07
CA GLY A 213 17.83 14.62 14.11
C GLY A 213 16.66 13.63 14.21
N ASP A 214 16.82 12.63 15.09
CA ASP A 214 15.87 11.53 15.21
C ASP A 214 14.51 11.96 15.77
N ILE A 215 14.47 12.95 16.68
CA ILE A 215 13.22 13.41 17.33
C ILE A 215 12.16 13.84 16.29
N PRO A 216 12.41 14.78 15.35
CA PRO A 216 11.44 15.12 14.32
C PRO A 216 10.96 13.95 13.44
N LYS A 217 11.82 12.93 13.23
CA LYS A 217 11.46 11.72 12.47
C LYS A 217 10.52 10.82 13.28
N LEU A 218 10.70 10.75 14.60
CA LEU A 218 9.76 10.06 15.49
C LEU A 218 8.41 10.79 15.55
N GLU A 219 8.42 12.11 15.61
CA GLU A 219 7.18 12.91 15.59
C GLU A 219 6.41 12.71 14.28
N THR A 220 7.11 12.63 13.13
CA THR A 220 6.54 12.26 11.83
C THR A 220 5.88 10.87 11.91
N LEU A 221 6.58 9.87 12.47
CA LEU A 221 6.05 8.52 12.61
C LEU A 221 4.80 8.45 13.50
N VAL A 222 4.77 9.19 14.62
CA VAL A 222 3.60 9.28 15.50
C VAL A 222 2.42 9.85 14.71
N PHE A 223 2.63 10.95 14.00
CA PHE A 223 1.58 11.59 13.21
C PHE A 223 1.10 10.72 12.03
N PHE A 224 2.00 10.00 11.38
CA PHE A 224 1.65 9.01 10.36
C PHE A 224 0.70 7.96 10.93
N ASN A 225 0.94 7.44 12.14
CA ASN A 225 0.06 6.44 12.76
C ASN A 225 -1.35 6.98 12.99
N TYR A 226 -1.50 8.25 13.42
CA TYR A 226 -2.81 8.91 13.51
C TYR A 226 -3.50 8.97 12.15
N LEU A 227 -2.78 9.38 11.10
CA LEU A 227 -3.34 9.42 9.74
C LEU A 227 -3.72 8.02 9.22
N ARG A 228 -2.89 7.01 9.47
CA ARG A 228 -3.24 5.62 9.15
C ARG A 228 -4.55 5.22 9.85
N GLN A 229 -4.66 5.49 11.14
CA GLN A 229 -5.86 5.10 11.89
C GLN A 229 -7.08 5.86 11.37
N GLU A 230 -6.96 7.16 11.06
CA GLU A 230 -8.02 7.95 10.40
C GLU A 230 -8.48 7.29 9.09
N PHE A 231 -7.56 6.80 8.25
CA PHE A 231 -7.91 6.16 6.97
C PHE A 231 -8.57 4.80 7.15
N GLU A 232 -8.13 4.02 8.14
CA GLU A 232 -8.75 2.76 8.51
C GLU A 232 -10.17 2.99 9.07
N ASP A 233 -10.32 3.94 9.99
CA ASP A 233 -11.58 4.32 10.61
C ASP A 233 -12.58 4.87 9.57
N ASN A 234 -12.13 5.71 8.64
CA ASN A 234 -12.94 6.18 7.51
C ASN A 234 -13.49 5.02 6.66
N PHE A 235 -12.71 3.97 6.44
CA PHE A 235 -13.20 2.79 5.73
C PHE A 235 -14.25 2.04 6.57
N LEU A 236 -14.04 1.93 7.88
CA LEU A 236 -14.99 1.29 8.79
C LEU A 236 -16.36 2.01 8.84
N LEU A 237 -16.43 3.31 8.53
CA LEU A 237 -17.71 4.03 8.41
C LEU A 237 -18.66 3.45 7.34
N LEU A 238 -18.12 2.71 6.35
CA LEU A 238 -18.93 2.02 5.35
C LEU A 238 -19.58 0.74 5.91
N LEU A 239 -19.02 0.17 6.98
CA LEU A 239 -19.52 -1.06 7.59
C LEU A 239 -20.63 -0.78 8.62
N PRO A 240 -21.42 -1.80 8.99
CA PRO A 240 -22.38 -1.72 10.09
C PRO A 240 -21.71 -1.25 11.39
N GLU A 241 -22.38 -0.35 12.10
CA GLU A 241 -21.89 0.27 13.35
C GLU A 241 -21.40 -0.76 14.38
N ASP A 242 -22.15 -1.85 14.55
CA ASP A 242 -21.89 -2.91 15.52
C ASP A 242 -20.71 -3.84 15.16
N GLU A 243 -20.14 -3.70 13.96
CA GLU A 243 -18.96 -4.44 13.50
C GLU A 243 -17.67 -3.62 13.55
N ARG A 244 -17.76 -2.29 13.58
CA ARG A 244 -16.59 -1.40 13.41
C ARG A 244 -15.54 -1.61 14.50
N GLN A 245 -15.93 -1.56 15.77
CA GLN A 245 -14.99 -1.73 16.87
C GLN A 245 -14.36 -3.12 16.89
N LYS A 246 -15.14 -4.18 16.60
CA LYS A 246 -14.61 -5.54 16.51
C LYS A 246 -13.51 -5.64 15.44
N ILE A 247 -13.70 -4.98 14.31
CA ILE A 247 -12.72 -4.98 13.22
C ILE A 247 -11.51 -4.09 13.58
N ARG A 248 -11.75 -2.90 14.14
CA ARG A 248 -10.72 -1.97 14.62
C ARG A 248 -9.77 -2.64 15.61
N GLU A 249 -10.32 -3.30 16.64
CA GLU A 249 -9.57 -4.07 17.63
C GLU A 249 -8.89 -5.31 17.05
N LYS A 250 -9.49 -5.93 16.03
CA LYS A 250 -8.85 -7.02 15.32
C LYS A 250 -7.65 -6.51 14.53
N TRP A 251 -7.71 -5.33 13.91
CA TRP A 251 -6.64 -4.77 13.08
C TRP A 251 -5.45 -4.27 13.90
N THR A 252 -5.69 -3.77 15.10
CA THR A 252 -4.66 -3.25 16.01
C THR A 252 -4.85 -3.87 17.40
N GLN A 253 -3.85 -4.61 17.87
CA GLN A 253 -3.87 -5.46 19.07
C GLN A 253 -2.70 -5.11 20.02
N GLY A 254 -2.69 -5.72 21.20
CA GLY A 254 -1.58 -5.58 22.14
C GLY A 254 -1.42 -4.13 22.61
N ILE A 255 -0.20 -3.60 22.56
CA ILE A 255 0.09 -2.22 23.00
C ILE A 255 -0.65 -1.16 22.16
N GLY A 256 -0.98 -1.47 20.91
CA GLY A 256 -1.75 -0.56 20.05
C GLY A 256 -3.17 -0.31 20.55
N GLN A 257 -3.72 -1.16 21.43
CA GLN A 257 -5.00 -0.90 22.10
C GLN A 257 -4.95 0.33 23.01
N ILE A 258 -3.78 0.66 23.56
CA ILE A 258 -3.59 1.88 24.35
C ILE A 258 -3.62 3.10 23.42
N ALA A 259 -2.98 3.01 22.24
CA ALA A 259 -3.04 4.06 21.24
C ALA A 259 -4.47 4.27 20.72
N LEU A 260 -5.17 3.18 20.35
CA LEU A 260 -6.58 3.24 19.93
C LEU A 260 -7.52 3.87 20.95
N ALA A 261 -7.25 3.71 22.25
CA ALA A 261 -8.04 4.32 23.32
C ALA A 261 -7.82 5.82 23.45
N LEU A 262 -6.70 6.33 22.94
CA LEU A 262 -6.38 7.76 22.89
C LEU A 262 -6.78 8.40 21.55
N GLU A 263 -7.07 7.59 20.52
CA GLU A 263 -7.42 8.06 19.17
C GLU A 263 -8.94 8.06 18.95
N PRO A 264 -9.58 9.24 18.83
CA PRO A 264 -11.00 9.33 18.57
C PRO A 264 -11.38 8.71 17.23
N PHE A 265 -12.51 8.01 17.20
CA PHE A 265 -13.10 7.52 15.97
C PHE A 265 -14.20 8.49 15.50
N ALA A 266 -13.84 9.44 14.64
CA ALA A 266 -14.81 10.38 14.10
C ALA A 266 -15.91 9.68 13.30
N GLY A 267 -17.16 9.80 13.77
CA GLY A 267 -18.32 9.22 13.13
C GLY A 267 -18.61 7.78 13.52
N GLU A 268 -17.96 7.23 14.55
CA GLU A 268 -18.15 5.85 15.03
C GLU A 268 -19.62 5.42 15.14
N GLU A 269 -20.48 6.28 15.71
CA GLU A 269 -21.91 6.02 15.95
C GLU A 269 -22.80 6.42 14.76
N GLN A 270 -22.24 6.85 13.62
CA GLN A 270 -23.06 7.24 12.47
C GLN A 270 -23.64 6.00 11.79
N PRO A 271 -24.91 6.04 11.36
CA PRO A 271 -25.46 4.97 10.53
C PRO A 271 -24.68 4.85 9.22
N THR A 272 -24.67 3.67 8.61
CA THR A 272 -24.21 3.47 7.22
C THR A 272 -25.41 3.24 6.31
N GLN A 273 -25.30 3.66 5.04
CA GLN A 273 -26.29 3.32 4.00
C GLN A 273 -25.81 2.17 3.10
N VAL A 274 -24.56 1.72 3.24
CA VAL A 274 -24.06 0.50 2.58
C VAL A 274 -24.69 -0.71 3.26
N LYS A 275 -25.22 -1.64 2.45
CA LYS A 275 -25.82 -2.88 2.95
C LYS A 275 -24.87 -4.02 2.70
N THR A 276 -24.24 -4.52 3.75
CA THR A 276 -23.33 -5.66 3.68
C THR A 276 -24.01 -6.95 4.11
N ASP A 277 -23.43 -8.08 3.72
CA ASP A 277 -23.79 -9.37 4.29
C ASP A 277 -23.61 -9.40 5.82
N LYS A 278 -24.41 -10.21 6.52
CA LYS A 278 -24.41 -10.31 7.99
C LYS A 278 -23.29 -11.20 8.53
N HIS A 279 -22.80 -12.15 7.74
CA HIS A 279 -21.79 -13.12 8.16
C HIS A 279 -20.38 -12.68 7.76
N ASP A 280 -20.23 -12.08 6.58
CA ASP A 280 -18.96 -11.51 6.14
C ASP A 280 -19.12 -10.10 5.56
N PRO A 281 -19.32 -9.08 6.43
CA PRO A 281 -19.59 -7.72 5.98
C PRO A 281 -18.40 -7.09 5.25
N LEU A 282 -17.16 -7.46 5.60
CA LEU A 282 -15.96 -6.94 4.95
C LEU A 282 -15.82 -7.47 3.53
N LEU A 283 -15.99 -8.78 3.33
CA LEU A 283 -15.92 -9.40 2.01
C LEU A 283 -17.04 -8.85 1.10
N SER A 284 -18.27 -8.78 1.60
CA SER A 284 -19.40 -8.21 0.86
C SER A 284 -19.17 -6.75 0.47
N LEU A 285 -18.59 -5.92 1.35
CA LEU A 285 -18.25 -4.54 1.01
C LEU A 285 -17.18 -4.48 -0.08
N VAL A 286 -16.15 -5.33 -0.02
CA VAL A 286 -15.11 -5.40 -1.07
C VAL A 286 -15.71 -5.76 -2.42
N ASP A 287 -16.64 -6.70 -2.47
CA ASP A 287 -17.35 -7.07 -3.70
C ASP A 287 -18.18 -5.90 -4.25
N ASP A 288 -18.89 -5.17 -3.38
CA ASP A 288 -19.65 -3.97 -3.75
C ASP A 288 -18.74 -2.86 -4.29
N ILE A 289 -17.57 -2.65 -3.67
CA ILE A 289 -16.55 -1.70 -4.16
C ILE A 289 -16.07 -2.13 -5.54
N GLN A 290 -15.77 -3.42 -5.75
CA GLN A 290 -15.34 -3.91 -7.05
C GLN A 290 -16.42 -3.70 -8.12
N ALA A 291 -17.69 -3.96 -7.81
CA ALA A 291 -18.80 -3.70 -8.72
C ALA A 291 -18.93 -2.20 -9.07
N HIS A 292 -18.82 -1.33 -8.06
CA HIS A 292 -18.87 0.13 -8.21
C HIS A 292 -17.73 0.67 -9.09
N MET A 293 -16.52 0.16 -8.89
CA MET A 293 -15.31 0.54 -9.61
C MET A 293 -15.28 0.03 -11.05
N GLY A 294 -15.73 -1.21 -11.27
CA GLY A 294 -15.57 -1.92 -12.54
C GLY A 294 -14.14 -2.40 -12.81
N GLU A 295 -13.99 -3.26 -13.83
CA GLU A 295 -12.74 -3.98 -14.12
C GLU A 295 -11.62 -3.06 -14.63
N ALA A 296 -11.95 -1.95 -15.30
CA ALA A 296 -10.95 -0.99 -15.77
C ALA A 296 -10.17 -0.29 -14.64
N VAL A 297 -10.77 -0.20 -13.44
CA VAL A 297 -10.14 0.37 -12.24
C VAL A 297 -9.59 -0.71 -11.34
N SER A 298 -10.43 -1.70 -11.00
CA SER A 298 -10.05 -2.78 -10.09
C SER A 298 -9.07 -3.77 -10.71
N GLY A 299 -8.96 -3.85 -12.02
CA GLY A 299 -8.16 -4.84 -12.73
C GLY A 299 -8.85 -6.20 -12.90
N PRO A 300 -8.25 -7.07 -13.73
CA PRO A 300 -8.80 -8.40 -14.01
C PRO A 300 -8.76 -9.29 -12.75
N PRO A 301 -9.50 -10.42 -12.74
CA PRO A 301 -9.40 -11.41 -11.67
C PRO A 301 -7.97 -11.81 -11.35
N ASP A 302 -7.58 -11.64 -10.08
CA ASP A 302 -6.28 -12.08 -9.56
C ASP A 302 -6.29 -13.61 -9.38
N ARG A 303 -5.92 -14.32 -10.44
CA ARG A 303 -5.84 -15.80 -10.46
C ARG A 303 -4.73 -16.37 -9.59
N LEU A 304 -3.73 -15.56 -9.22
CA LEU A 304 -2.62 -15.99 -8.37
C LEU A 304 -2.97 -15.86 -6.88
N ASN A 305 -3.88 -14.95 -6.52
CA ASN A 305 -4.28 -14.68 -5.14
C ASN A 305 -5.80 -14.74 -4.93
N PRO A 306 -6.50 -15.77 -5.42
CA PRO A 306 -7.95 -15.84 -5.29
C PRO A 306 -8.32 -16.13 -3.84
N HIS A 307 -9.45 -15.57 -3.39
CA HIS A 307 -10.04 -15.91 -2.10
C HIS A 307 -10.54 -17.36 -2.11
N GLU A 308 -11.36 -17.71 -3.12
CA GLU A 308 -11.79 -19.07 -3.36
C GLU A 308 -10.71 -19.87 -4.11
N LYS A 309 -10.27 -20.98 -3.52
CA LYS A 309 -9.19 -21.79 -4.09
C LYS A 309 -9.70 -22.74 -5.17
N PRO A 310 -8.97 -22.91 -6.28
CA PRO A 310 -9.33 -23.89 -7.30
C PRO A 310 -9.19 -25.32 -6.74
N ASP A 311 -9.99 -26.25 -7.26
CA ASP A 311 -9.90 -27.67 -6.93
C ASP A 311 -8.82 -28.35 -7.79
N VAL A 312 -7.55 -28.17 -7.40
CA VAL A 312 -6.39 -28.78 -8.05
C VAL A 312 -5.50 -29.51 -7.05
N SER A 313 -4.88 -30.61 -7.48
CA SER A 313 -3.97 -31.38 -6.63
C SER A 313 -2.53 -30.95 -6.85
N LEU A 314 -1.83 -30.57 -5.77
CA LEU A 314 -0.38 -30.35 -5.82
C LEU A 314 0.40 -31.62 -6.20
N ASN A 315 -0.18 -32.82 -6.10
CA ASN A 315 0.47 -34.08 -6.49
C ASN A 315 0.39 -34.36 -8.00
N ALA A 316 -0.49 -33.67 -8.73
CA ALA A 316 -0.57 -33.79 -10.17
C ALA A 316 0.63 -33.09 -10.84
N PRO A 317 1.09 -33.57 -12.01
CA PRO A 317 2.09 -32.85 -12.79
C PRO A 317 1.60 -31.45 -13.16
N ILE A 318 2.50 -30.46 -13.05
CA ILE A 318 2.25 -29.10 -13.54
C ILE A 318 2.90 -29.00 -14.92
N GLU A 319 2.07 -28.94 -15.97
CA GLU A 319 2.52 -29.05 -17.36
C GLU A 319 2.38 -27.74 -18.15
N SER A 320 1.77 -26.71 -17.58
CA SER A 320 1.65 -25.38 -18.20
C SER A 320 1.80 -24.25 -17.19
N PHE A 321 2.06 -23.04 -17.68
CA PHE A 321 2.06 -21.85 -16.83
C PHE A 321 0.68 -21.55 -16.21
N ASP A 322 -0.41 -21.90 -16.88
CA ASP A 322 -1.76 -21.81 -16.28
C ASP A 322 -1.92 -22.81 -15.13
N GLY A 323 -1.41 -24.04 -15.30
CA GLY A 323 -1.37 -25.02 -14.21
C GLY A 323 -0.51 -24.55 -13.04
N TRP A 324 0.58 -23.82 -13.31
CA TRP A 324 1.36 -23.15 -12.25
C TRP A 324 0.52 -22.10 -11.52
N ILE A 325 -0.20 -21.24 -12.23
CA ILE A 325 -1.04 -20.20 -11.61
C ILE A 325 -2.06 -20.85 -10.66
N GLU A 326 -2.78 -21.88 -11.12
CA GLU A 326 -3.78 -22.58 -10.31
C GLU A 326 -3.14 -23.27 -9.10
N ALA A 327 -2.05 -24.02 -9.30
CA ALA A 327 -1.39 -24.75 -8.21
C ALA A 327 -0.74 -23.79 -7.19
N ALA A 328 -0.06 -22.73 -7.65
CA ALA A 328 0.58 -21.76 -6.76
C ALA A 328 -0.45 -20.96 -5.96
N SER A 329 -1.64 -20.71 -6.53
CA SER A 329 -2.73 -20.03 -5.86
C SER A 329 -3.25 -20.74 -4.60
N LEU A 330 -2.99 -22.05 -4.46
CA LEU A 330 -3.29 -22.81 -3.25
C LEU A 330 -2.45 -22.38 -2.04
N LEU A 331 -1.31 -21.72 -2.26
CA LEU A 331 -0.41 -21.27 -1.21
C LEU A 331 -0.53 -19.77 -0.90
N THR A 332 -1.29 -19.01 -1.70
CA THR A 332 -1.46 -17.58 -1.48
C THR A 332 -2.66 -17.29 -0.60
N GLN A 333 -2.69 -16.16 0.10
CA GLN A 333 -3.87 -15.65 0.82
C GLN A 333 -4.59 -16.68 1.73
N THR A 334 -3.84 -17.66 2.26
CA THR A 334 -4.37 -18.72 3.13
C THR A 334 -3.54 -18.82 4.40
N ARG A 335 -4.21 -19.28 5.47
CA ARG A 335 -3.60 -19.62 6.77
C ARG A 335 -3.76 -21.12 7.08
N ASP A 336 -4.17 -21.93 6.10
CA ASP A 336 -4.44 -23.37 6.27
C ASP A 336 -3.17 -24.19 6.56
N TYR A 337 -2.00 -23.59 6.34
CA TYR A 337 -0.71 -24.14 6.73
C TYR A 337 0.10 -23.08 7.47
N LYS A 338 1.09 -23.53 8.26
CA LYS A 338 2.00 -22.64 8.94
C LYS A 338 2.94 -22.01 7.92
N PHE A 339 2.71 -20.76 7.59
CA PHE A 339 3.56 -20.04 6.66
C PHE A 339 5.01 -19.98 7.20
N PRO A 340 6.02 -20.20 6.35
CA PRO A 340 7.40 -20.22 6.81
C PRO A 340 7.79 -18.84 7.35
N ARG A 341 8.01 -18.73 8.67
CA ARG A 341 8.53 -17.50 9.30
C ARG A 341 9.83 -17.03 8.64
N TYR A 342 10.62 -17.98 8.11
CA TYR A 342 11.92 -17.78 7.49
C TYR A 342 11.85 -17.40 6.01
N LEU A 343 10.65 -17.25 5.42
CA LEU A 343 10.55 -16.83 4.03
C LEU A 343 11.05 -15.37 3.90
N PRO A 344 11.99 -15.09 2.99
CA PRO A 344 12.35 -13.72 2.65
C PRO A 344 11.13 -12.91 2.20
N SER A 345 11.18 -11.60 2.45
CA SER A 345 10.05 -10.69 2.23
C SER A 345 9.73 -10.53 0.75
N VAL A 346 10.75 -10.53 -0.10
CA VAL A 346 10.64 -10.46 -1.56
C VAL A 346 11.54 -11.52 -2.21
N ILE A 347 10.92 -12.52 -2.84
CA ILE A 347 11.62 -13.48 -3.71
C ILE A 347 11.23 -13.18 -5.15
N LEU A 348 12.21 -13.05 -6.05
CA LEU A 348 11.94 -13.08 -7.50
C LEU A 348 12.22 -14.48 -8.04
N LEU A 349 11.19 -15.09 -8.60
CA LEU A 349 11.22 -16.40 -9.22
C LEU A 349 11.27 -16.27 -10.74
N LYS A 350 12.27 -16.90 -11.35
CA LYS A 350 12.30 -17.20 -12.78
C LYS A 350 11.80 -18.63 -12.99
N LEU A 351 10.63 -18.76 -13.61
CA LEU A 351 10.03 -20.06 -13.94
C LEU A 351 10.19 -20.31 -15.45
N THR A 352 10.82 -21.42 -15.81
CA THR A 352 11.16 -21.75 -17.21
C THR A 352 10.36 -22.94 -17.74
N ASP A 353 9.99 -22.90 -19.02
CA ASP A 353 9.49 -24.06 -19.77
C ASP A 353 9.96 -23.99 -21.22
N GLY A 354 10.86 -24.92 -21.60
CA GLY A 354 11.59 -24.83 -22.87
C GLY A 354 12.36 -23.51 -22.99
N ASP A 355 12.08 -22.75 -24.05
CA ASP A 355 12.69 -21.45 -24.32
C ASP A 355 11.89 -20.28 -23.69
N GLU A 356 10.71 -20.52 -23.11
CA GLU A 356 9.91 -19.50 -22.43
C GLU A 356 10.32 -19.38 -20.95
N ALA A 357 10.30 -18.15 -20.44
CA ALA A 357 10.52 -17.87 -19.03
C ALA A 357 9.59 -16.77 -18.54
N ARG A 358 9.01 -16.95 -17.34
CA ARG A 358 8.13 -15.98 -16.67
C ARG A 358 8.70 -15.57 -15.33
N VAL A 359 8.39 -14.33 -14.93
CA VAL A 359 8.74 -13.76 -13.64
C VAL A 359 7.55 -13.86 -12.69
N TYR A 360 7.82 -14.25 -11.45
CA TYR A 360 6.89 -14.13 -10.34
C TYR A 360 7.59 -13.52 -9.13
N SER A 361 7.00 -12.50 -8.50
CA SER A 361 7.38 -12.05 -7.16
C SER A 361 6.55 -12.79 -6.13
N LEU A 362 7.20 -13.53 -5.23
CA LEU A 362 6.57 -14.12 -4.05
C LEU A 362 6.82 -13.15 -2.88
N ILE A 363 5.74 -12.62 -2.33
CA ILE A 363 5.76 -11.59 -1.27
C ILE A 363 5.22 -12.19 0.02
N ALA A 364 6.02 -12.15 1.09
CA ALA A 364 5.55 -12.52 2.42
C ALA A 364 4.71 -11.38 3.01
N ASN A 365 3.47 -11.66 3.39
CA ASN A 365 2.60 -10.71 4.07
C ASN A 365 2.70 -10.97 5.58
N ARG A 366 3.61 -10.28 6.26
CA ARG A 366 3.73 -10.40 7.71
C ARG A 366 2.68 -9.58 8.42
N VAL A 367 2.41 -10.01 9.64
CA VAL A 367 1.37 -9.46 10.48
C VAL A 367 1.98 -9.13 11.83
N TYR A 368 1.72 -7.92 12.29
CA TYR A 368 2.13 -7.44 13.60
C TYR A 368 0.90 -7.07 14.41
N ALA A 369 0.98 -7.19 15.73
CA ALA A 369 -0.10 -6.83 16.64
C ALA A 369 -0.39 -5.32 16.55
N SER A 370 0.63 -4.47 16.46
CA SER A 370 0.46 -3.01 16.32
C SER A 370 1.60 -2.40 15.49
N GLN A 371 1.31 -1.25 14.87
CA GLN A 371 2.25 -0.37 14.15
C GLN A 371 2.70 0.82 15.03
N ASP A 372 2.17 0.92 16.25
CA ASP A 372 2.39 2.00 17.22
C ASP A 372 3.62 1.73 18.10
N THR A 373 4.62 1.05 17.53
CA THR A 373 5.91 0.85 18.18
C THR A 373 7.08 1.21 17.29
N ILE A 374 8.02 1.93 17.89
CA ILE A 374 9.25 2.40 17.25
C ILE A 374 10.38 1.37 17.47
N LEU A 375 10.31 0.61 18.57
CA LEU A 375 11.30 -0.38 19.01
C LEU A 375 10.64 -1.76 19.15
N PHE A 376 11.44 -2.84 19.11
CA PHE A 376 10.96 -4.22 19.32
C PHE A 376 9.80 -4.65 18.40
N GLN A 377 9.87 -4.29 17.12
CA GLN A 377 8.87 -4.63 16.11
C GLN A 377 8.63 -6.15 16.04
N ASP A 378 9.67 -6.97 16.18
CA ASP A 378 9.56 -8.43 16.20
C ASP A 378 8.76 -8.97 17.38
N GLY A 379 8.76 -8.26 18.50
CA GLY A 379 7.92 -8.59 19.65
C GLY A 379 6.42 -8.44 19.37
N GLN A 380 6.06 -7.70 18.31
CA GLN A 380 4.68 -7.57 17.84
C GLN A 380 4.32 -8.61 16.76
N ALA A 381 5.27 -9.39 16.25
CA ALA A 381 5.00 -10.33 15.17
C ALA A 381 3.94 -11.38 15.55
N LEU A 382 3.02 -11.65 14.63
CA LEU A 382 2.00 -12.71 14.73
C LEU A 382 2.18 -13.74 13.59
N PRO A 383 3.20 -14.63 13.65
CA PRO A 383 3.54 -15.54 12.55
C PRO A 383 2.41 -16.47 12.10
N HIS A 384 1.48 -16.80 13.01
CA HIS A 384 0.32 -17.64 12.71
C HIS A 384 -0.71 -16.95 11.79
N LEU A 385 -0.56 -15.64 11.55
CA LEU A 385 -1.39 -14.86 10.64
C LEU A 385 -0.68 -14.52 9.32
N TYR A 386 0.58 -14.92 9.16
CA TYR A 386 1.34 -14.65 7.94
C TYR A 386 0.71 -15.38 6.75
N THR A 387 0.77 -14.72 5.59
CA THR A 387 0.33 -15.29 4.31
C THR A 387 1.35 -14.92 3.23
N MET A 388 1.12 -15.34 2.00
CA MET A 388 1.88 -14.90 0.84
C MET A 388 0.96 -14.42 -0.27
N SER A 389 1.48 -13.51 -1.09
CA SER A 389 0.89 -13.16 -2.37
C SER A 389 1.91 -13.33 -3.50
N ILE A 390 1.44 -13.69 -4.69
CA ILE A 390 2.28 -13.85 -5.88
C ILE A 390 1.87 -12.84 -6.95
N TYR A 391 2.84 -12.18 -7.56
CA TYR A 391 2.62 -11.17 -8.61
C TYR A 391 3.37 -11.58 -9.88
N PRO A 392 2.77 -11.50 -11.07
CA PRO A 392 3.41 -11.89 -12.33
C PRO A 392 4.31 -10.76 -12.89
N THR A 393 5.05 -10.08 -12.01
CA THR A 393 5.93 -8.96 -12.34
C THR A 393 6.99 -8.82 -11.26
N VAL A 394 7.95 -7.91 -11.46
CA VAL A 394 8.93 -7.53 -10.43
C VAL A 394 8.29 -6.53 -9.47
N ILE A 395 8.21 -6.92 -8.19
CA ILE A 395 7.80 -6.06 -7.08
C ILE A 395 9.02 -5.59 -6.29
N GLY A 396 9.03 -4.31 -5.92
CA GLY A 396 10.09 -3.70 -5.12
C GLY A 396 11.38 -3.39 -5.89
N GLY A 397 12.27 -2.67 -5.21
CA GLY A 397 13.62 -2.37 -5.69
C GLY A 397 14.72 -3.22 -5.04
N PHE A 398 14.38 -4.00 -4.02
CA PHE A 398 15.33 -4.79 -3.21
C PHE A 398 14.87 -6.25 -3.11
N PRO A 399 15.18 -7.10 -4.10
CA PRO A 399 14.93 -8.52 -3.95
C PRO A 399 15.77 -9.05 -2.78
N ASN A 400 15.14 -9.79 -1.86
CA ASN A 400 15.91 -10.50 -0.83
C ASN A 400 16.55 -11.76 -1.39
N TYR A 401 15.93 -12.35 -2.41
CA TYR A 401 16.38 -13.62 -2.94
C TYR A 401 15.93 -13.86 -4.38
N PHE A 402 16.77 -14.53 -5.17
CA PHE A 402 16.40 -15.07 -6.47
C PHE A 402 16.20 -16.57 -6.39
N MET A 403 15.16 -17.03 -7.07
CA MET A 403 14.93 -18.45 -7.32
C MET A 403 14.80 -18.70 -8.82
N GLU A 404 15.29 -19.86 -9.25
CA GLU A 404 15.15 -20.31 -10.63
C GLU A 404 14.76 -21.78 -10.64
N MET A 405 13.73 -22.13 -11.40
CA MET A 405 13.32 -23.52 -11.59
C MET A 405 12.67 -23.75 -12.96
N ASN A 406 12.67 -25.01 -13.40
CA ASN A 406 11.85 -25.45 -14.51
C ASN A 406 10.43 -25.81 -14.04
N LEU A 407 9.44 -25.62 -14.92
CA LEU A 407 8.04 -25.89 -14.65
C LEU A 407 7.78 -27.31 -14.10
N ARG A 408 8.53 -28.31 -14.56
CA ARG A 408 8.42 -29.70 -14.06
C ARG A 408 8.75 -29.84 -12.58
N GLN A 409 9.51 -28.90 -12.01
CA GLN A 409 9.89 -28.88 -10.59
C GLN A 409 8.87 -28.13 -9.73
N ALA A 410 7.92 -27.42 -10.34
CA ALA A 410 7.01 -26.54 -9.62
C ALA A 410 6.16 -27.27 -8.57
N GLY A 411 5.69 -28.49 -8.88
CA GLY A 411 4.93 -29.29 -7.93
C GLY A 411 5.74 -29.68 -6.68
N ASP A 412 6.99 -30.11 -6.88
CA ASP A 412 7.91 -30.40 -5.78
C ASP A 412 8.25 -29.15 -4.96
N PHE A 413 8.44 -28.01 -5.61
CA PHE A 413 8.68 -26.73 -4.94
C PHE A 413 7.50 -26.32 -4.06
N LEU A 414 6.27 -26.33 -4.60
CA LEU A 414 5.08 -25.91 -3.85
C LEU A 414 4.80 -26.84 -2.65
N ARG A 415 4.98 -28.16 -2.83
CA ARG A 415 4.87 -29.13 -1.72
C ARG A 415 5.94 -28.87 -0.66
N GLY A 416 7.20 -28.74 -1.08
CA GLY A 416 8.32 -28.46 -0.18
C GLY A 416 8.15 -27.16 0.59
N LEU A 417 7.68 -26.09 -0.07
CA LEU A 417 7.41 -24.80 0.56
C LEU A 417 6.32 -24.90 1.65
N ARG A 418 5.27 -25.69 1.41
CA ARG A 418 4.19 -25.95 2.39
C ARG A 418 4.66 -26.73 3.61
N GLU A 419 5.73 -27.52 3.44
CA GLU A 419 6.28 -28.40 4.47
C GLU A 419 7.37 -27.74 5.33
N VAL A 420 7.82 -26.53 5.01
CA VAL A 420 8.85 -25.83 5.79
C VAL A 420 8.33 -25.51 7.20
N GLN A 421 8.94 -26.11 8.23
CA GLN A 421 8.60 -25.85 9.64
C GLN A 421 9.78 -25.30 10.44
N SER A 422 11.00 -25.47 9.94
CA SER A 422 12.25 -25.05 10.58
C SER A 422 13.16 -24.31 9.60
N LEU A 423 14.18 -23.64 10.15
CA LEU A 423 15.25 -23.03 9.36
C LEU A 423 16.01 -24.07 8.51
N ALA A 424 16.14 -25.31 8.99
CA ALA A 424 16.79 -26.38 8.25
C ALA A 424 15.97 -26.78 7.01
N ASP A 425 14.65 -26.87 7.13
CA ASP A 425 13.75 -27.16 6.00
C ASP A 425 13.80 -26.03 4.97
N TRP A 426 13.79 -24.77 5.44
CA TRP A 426 13.95 -23.60 4.58
C TRP A 426 15.29 -23.64 3.84
N ASN A 427 16.39 -23.89 4.55
CA ASN A 427 17.71 -23.98 3.94
C ASN A 427 17.78 -25.10 2.88
N ALA A 428 17.16 -26.25 3.14
CA ALA A 428 17.11 -27.33 2.16
C ALA A 428 16.32 -26.95 0.88
N LEU A 429 15.19 -26.25 1.03
CA LEU A 429 14.43 -25.72 -0.11
C LEU A 429 15.26 -24.67 -0.86
N ARG A 430 15.85 -23.74 -0.12
CA ARG A 430 16.68 -22.65 -0.62
C ARG A 430 17.88 -23.17 -1.39
N ASP A 431 18.59 -24.17 -0.89
CA ASP A 431 19.79 -24.71 -1.54
C ASP A 431 19.46 -25.42 -2.87
N ARG A 432 18.20 -25.86 -3.04
CA ARG A 432 17.74 -26.51 -4.26
C ARG A 432 17.36 -25.52 -5.37
N TYR A 433 16.65 -24.45 -5.02
CA TYR A 433 16.04 -23.53 -6.01
C TYR A 433 16.66 -22.12 -6.01
N GLY A 434 17.37 -21.79 -4.95
CA GLY A 434 17.95 -20.48 -4.72
C GLY A 434 19.21 -20.20 -5.50
N ILE A 435 19.46 -18.92 -5.72
CA ILE A 435 20.73 -18.41 -6.28
C ILE A 435 21.44 -17.64 -5.16
N LEU A 436 22.41 -18.26 -4.50
CA LEU A 436 23.15 -17.60 -3.40
C LEU A 436 24.10 -16.53 -3.92
N ARG A 437 24.55 -15.62 -3.04
CA ARG A 437 25.51 -14.57 -3.42
C ARG A 437 26.86 -15.11 -3.91
N ASN A 438 27.21 -16.33 -3.52
CA ASN A 438 28.42 -17.03 -3.96
C ASN A 438 28.17 -18.04 -5.10
N ASP A 439 26.95 -18.12 -5.64
CA ASP A 439 26.62 -18.99 -6.76
C ASP A 439 27.18 -18.42 -8.07
N ALA A 440 27.81 -19.26 -8.90
CA ALA A 440 28.35 -18.84 -10.19
C ALA A 440 27.29 -18.28 -11.16
N ARG A 441 26.01 -18.62 -10.94
CA ARG A 441 24.87 -18.15 -11.74
C ARG A 441 24.38 -16.76 -11.35
N LEU A 442 24.78 -16.22 -10.18
CA LEU A 442 24.21 -14.99 -9.62
C LEU A 442 24.09 -13.85 -10.63
N TRP A 443 25.20 -13.49 -11.28
CA TRP A 443 25.23 -12.37 -12.21
C TRP A 443 24.40 -12.62 -13.46
N ALA A 444 24.44 -13.84 -14.00
CA ALA A 444 23.60 -14.20 -15.15
C ALA A 444 22.10 -14.14 -14.80
N THR A 445 21.70 -14.58 -13.61
CA THR A 445 20.32 -14.47 -13.13
C THR A 445 19.92 -13.01 -12.89
N TYR A 446 20.79 -12.20 -12.27
CA TYR A 446 20.56 -10.76 -12.06
C TYR A 446 20.39 -10.00 -13.38
N ASP A 447 21.27 -10.27 -14.35
CA ASP A 447 21.21 -9.67 -15.68
C ASP A 447 19.92 -10.06 -16.40
N TRP A 448 19.48 -11.32 -16.26
CA TRP A 448 18.20 -11.78 -16.81
C TRP A 448 17.01 -11.02 -16.21
N PHE A 449 16.93 -10.85 -14.88
CA PHE A 449 15.87 -10.06 -14.26
C PHE A 449 15.93 -8.59 -14.66
N THR A 450 17.13 -8.02 -14.78
CA THR A 450 17.33 -6.62 -15.21
C THR A 450 16.88 -6.42 -16.65
N GLU A 451 17.21 -7.35 -17.55
CA GLU A 451 16.76 -7.32 -18.94
C GLU A 451 15.24 -7.50 -19.03
N TRP A 452 14.68 -8.45 -18.27
CA TRP A 452 13.24 -8.64 -18.18
C TRP A 452 12.54 -7.37 -17.71
N ASN A 453 13.04 -6.75 -16.63
CA ASN A 453 12.50 -5.51 -16.05
C ASN A 453 12.50 -4.39 -17.08
N THR A 454 13.63 -4.18 -17.75
CA THR A 454 13.80 -3.16 -18.80
C THR A 454 12.86 -3.39 -19.97
N ARG A 455 12.74 -4.63 -20.45
CA ARG A 455 11.91 -4.98 -21.62
C ARG A 455 10.42 -4.81 -21.35
N HIS A 456 9.95 -5.17 -20.15
CA HIS A 456 8.51 -5.22 -19.83
C HIS A 456 8.00 -3.95 -19.14
N ARG A 457 8.84 -3.26 -18.36
CA ARG A 457 8.45 -2.04 -17.62
C ARG A 457 9.00 -0.75 -18.22
N GLY A 458 9.91 -0.85 -19.20
CA GLY A 458 10.36 0.28 -20.00
C GLY A 458 10.93 1.41 -19.15
N ILE A 459 10.34 2.61 -19.26
CA ILE A 459 10.81 3.79 -18.53
C ILE A 459 10.64 3.68 -17.01
N GLU A 460 9.83 2.75 -16.50
CA GLU A 460 9.66 2.53 -15.05
C GLU A 460 10.71 1.57 -14.46
N ALA A 461 11.52 0.95 -15.32
CA ALA A 461 12.56 0.02 -14.89
C ALA A 461 13.80 0.75 -14.37
N GLY A 462 14.36 0.23 -13.28
CA GLY A 462 15.70 0.54 -12.80
C GLY A 462 16.45 -0.74 -12.42
N TYR A 463 17.72 -0.59 -12.09
CA TYR A 463 18.52 -1.66 -11.51
C TYR A 463 17.97 -2.05 -10.13
N LEU A 464 17.93 -3.35 -9.87
CA LEU A 464 17.57 -3.89 -8.56
C LEU A 464 18.75 -3.76 -7.61
N ASP A 465 18.50 -3.30 -6.39
CA ASP A 465 19.51 -3.10 -5.37
C ASP A 465 19.66 -4.36 -4.51
N LEU A 466 20.86 -4.94 -4.49
CA LEU A 466 21.16 -6.19 -3.80
C LEU A 466 21.64 -5.99 -2.35
N SER A 467 21.47 -4.79 -1.78
CA SER A 467 21.89 -4.48 -0.39
C SER A 467 21.31 -5.46 0.63
N TYR A 468 20.06 -5.88 0.45
CA TYR A 468 19.37 -6.84 1.33
C TYR A 468 19.31 -8.28 0.79
N TYR A 469 20.11 -8.58 -0.24
CA TYR A 469 20.12 -9.87 -0.90
C TYR A 469 20.89 -10.92 -0.10
N ASP A 470 20.30 -12.11 0.06
CA ASP A 470 20.91 -13.28 0.75
C ASP A 470 21.40 -12.92 2.17
N LEU A 471 20.70 -11.97 2.80
CA LEU A 471 20.81 -11.73 4.23
C LEU A 471 19.77 -12.62 4.90
N PHE A 472 20.22 -13.70 5.53
CA PHE A 472 19.40 -14.40 6.52
C PHE A 472 19.07 -13.41 7.61
N ASP A 473 17.82 -12.94 7.64
CA ASP A 473 17.25 -12.05 8.65
C ASP A 473 18.33 -11.24 9.37
N SER A 474 18.75 -10.13 8.77
CA SER A 474 19.42 -9.08 9.54
C SER A 474 18.41 -8.41 10.48
N VAL A 475 17.58 -9.18 11.21
CA VAL A 475 16.90 -8.83 12.45
C VAL A 475 16.54 -10.15 13.17
N TYR A 476 17.32 -10.49 14.20
CA TYR A 476 16.87 -11.30 15.34
C TYR A 476 16.23 -10.37 16.37
#